data_AF-A0AA35XGU9-F1
#
_entry.id   AF-A0AA35XGU9-F1
#
_cell.length_a   1.000
_cell.length_b   1.000
_cell.length_c   1.000
_cell.angle_alpha   90.00
_cell.angle_beta   90.00
_cell.angle_gamma   90.00
#
_symmetry.space_group_name_H-M   'P 1'
#
loop_
_entity.id
_entity.type
_entity.pdbx_description
1 polymer ?
#
loop_
_entity_poly.entity_id
_entity_poly.type
_entity_poly.pdbx_seq_one_letter_code
_entity_poly.pdbx_strand_id
1 'polypeptide(L)' 'MPDGTMAVRHTRGSLPGHEGCGTIEIVYNFSPGVHNGRHYRTNGFPRMCYLPDTEKGQKVGYVTTSYLLCFVSEPTLVI' A
#
# COMPACT_ATOMS: atom_id res chain seq x y z
N MET A 1 7.25 11.29 -9.70
CA MET A 1 6.91 10.47 -8.54
C MET A 1 7.25 11.28 -7.31
N PRO A 2 6.32 11.52 -6.38
CA PRO A 2 6.68 11.96 -5.02
C PRO A 2 7.68 10.95 -4.41
N ASP A 3 8.68 11.43 -3.69
CA ASP A 3 9.64 10.56 -3.02
C ASP A 3 8.92 9.72 -1.95
N GLY A 4 8.97 8.40 -2.11
CA GLY A 4 8.40 7.49 -1.13
C GLY A 4 8.85 6.06 -1.29
N THR A 5 8.63 5.30 -0.23
CA THR A 5 9.05 3.92 -0.10
C THR A 5 7.84 3.02 -0.01
N MET A 6 7.94 1.84 -0.61
CA MET A 6 6.97 0.76 -0.47
C MET A 6 7.69 -0.50 0.00
N ALA A 7 7.14 -1.15 1.02
CA ALA A 7 7.65 -2.40 1.57
C ALA A 7 6.51 -3.42 1.69
N VAL A 8 6.80 -4.66 1.30
CA VAL A 8 5.90 -5.81 1.47
C VAL A 8 6.58 -6.81 2.39
N ARG A 9 5.87 -7.29 3.42
CA ARG A 9 6.35 -8.26 4.39
C ARG A 9 5.35 -9.39 4.56
N HIS A 10 5.85 -10.61 4.70
CA HIS A 10 5.05 -11.78 5.06
C HIS A 10 5.30 -12.11 6.53
N THR A 11 4.23 -12.25 7.31
CA THR A 11 4.28 -12.53 8.75
C THR A 11 3.47 -13.79 9.04
N ARG A 12 3.92 -14.59 10.04
CA ARG A 12 3.25 -15.84 10.41
C ARG A 12 1.94 -15.66 11.18
N GLY A 13 1.62 -14.45 11.62
CA GLY A 13 0.36 -14.16 12.30
C GLY A 13 -0.82 -14.24 11.34
N SER A 14 -1.94 -14.78 11.81
CA SER A 14 -3.21 -14.82 11.07
C SER A 14 -4.05 -13.59 11.35
N LEU A 15 -4.79 -13.13 10.35
CA LEU A 15 -5.81 -12.10 10.53
C LEU A 15 -7.10 -12.72 11.08
N PRO A 16 -7.89 -11.97 11.90
CA PRO A 16 -9.19 -12.44 12.34
C PRO A 16 -10.07 -12.87 11.16
N GLY A 17 -10.62 -14.09 11.24
CA GLY A 17 -11.41 -14.68 10.15
C GLY A 17 -10.60 -15.38 9.05
N HIS A 18 -9.27 -15.38 9.16
CA HIS A 18 -8.32 -16.04 8.26
C HIS A 18 -7.30 -16.87 9.04
N GLU A 19 -7.79 -17.65 10.01
CA GLU A 19 -6.95 -18.51 10.86
C GLU A 19 -6.18 -19.56 10.04
N GLY A 20 -4.93 -19.82 10.43
CA GLY A 20 -4.09 -20.85 9.81
C GLY A 20 -3.40 -20.42 8.52
N CYS A 21 -3.60 -19.18 8.06
CA CYS A 21 -2.79 -18.57 7.01
C CYS A 21 -1.99 -17.38 7.56
N GLY A 22 -0.88 -17.04 6.91
CA GLY A 22 -0.06 -15.89 7.31
C GLY A 22 -0.75 -14.56 6.99
N THR A 23 0.00 -13.47 7.15
CA THR A 23 -0.44 -12.12 6.78
C THR A 23 0.60 -11.46 5.90
N ILE A 24 0.15 -10.90 4.78
CA ILE A 24 0.90 -9.99 3.93
C ILE A 24 0.65 -8.57 4.46
N GLU A 25 1.71 -7.89 4.87
CA GLU A 25 1.70 -6.51 5.29
C GLU A 25 2.33 -5.66 4.19
N ILE A 26 1.63 -4.59 3.82
CA ILE A 26 2.07 -3.64 2.80
C ILE A 26 2.14 -2.27 3.46
N VAL A 27 3.35 -1.72 3.53
CA VAL A 27 3.60 -0.39 4.11
C VAL A 27 4.08 0.54 3.00
N TYR A 28 3.41 1.66 2.84
CA TYR A 28 3.79 2.68 1.87
C TYR A 28 3.88 4.03 2.58
N ASN A 29 4.97 4.73 2.34
CA ASN A 29 5.32 6.00 2.97
C ASN A 29 5.71 7.00 1.89
N PHE A 30 4.92 8.05 1.73
CA PHE A 30 5.24 9.14 0.80
C PHE A 30 5.54 10.41 1.58
N SER A 31 6.53 11.16 1.09
CA SER A 31 6.87 12.49 1.60
C SER A 31 6.01 13.56 0.89
N PRO A 32 5.60 14.63 1.59
CA PRO A 32 4.87 15.72 0.96
C PRO A 32 5.77 16.44 -0.03
N GLY A 33 5.21 16.96 -1.12
CA GLY A 33 6.02 17.57 -2.17
C GLY A 33 5.20 18.10 -3.33
N VAL A 34 5.89 18.51 -4.40
CA VAL A 34 5.28 18.95 -5.65
C VAL A 34 5.63 17.93 -6.73
N HIS A 35 4.62 17.35 -7.38
CA HIS A 35 4.82 16.50 -8.54
C HIS A 35 3.95 16.97 -9.70
N ASN A 36 4.54 17.10 -10.89
CA ASN A 36 3.89 17.65 -12.10
C ASN A 36 3.14 18.97 -11.85
N GLY A 37 3.73 19.87 -11.06
CA GLY A 37 3.15 21.18 -10.75
C GLY A 37 1.97 21.15 -9.75
N ARG A 38 1.61 19.98 -9.20
CA ARG A 38 0.59 19.85 -8.15
C ARG A 38 1.24 19.56 -6.79
N HIS A 39 0.75 20.23 -5.75
CA HIS A 39 1.13 19.93 -4.36
C HIS A 39 0.42 18.66 -3.87
N TYR A 40 1.18 17.78 -3.23
CA TYR A 40 0.70 16.56 -2.59
C TYR A 40 0.88 16.68 -1.09
N ARG A 41 -0.19 16.39 -0.35
CA ARG A 41 -0.16 16.26 1.10
C ARG A 41 -0.08 14.79 1.45
N THR A 42 0.66 14.48 2.51
CA THR A 42 0.86 13.10 2.97
C THR A 42 0.28 12.91 4.37
N ASN A 43 -0.95 13.38 4.54
CA ASN A 43 -1.67 13.16 5.79
C ASN A 43 -1.97 11.68 5.97
N GLY A 44 -1.65 11.14 7.15
CA GLY A 44 -1.89 9.73 7.49
C GLY A 44 -0.88 8.75 6.89
N PHE A 45 0.30 9.21 6.46
CA PHE A 45 1.43 8.33 6.12
C PHE A 45 2.34 8.07 7.33
N PRO A 46 2.97 6.89 7.43
CA PRO A 46 2.84 5.75 6.51
C PRO A 46 1.49 5.06 6.62
N ARG A 47 0.96 4.56 5.50
CA ARG A 47 -0.24 3.74 5.48
C ARG A 47 0.14 2.26 5.49
N MET A 48 -0.63 1.47 6.24
CA MET A 48 -0.43 0.04 6.40
C MET A 48 -1.68 -0.69 5.91
N CYS A 49 -1.47 -1.70 5.08
CA CYS A 49 -2.52 -2.60 4.62
C CYS A 49 -2.15 -4.04 4.97
N TYR A 50 -3.12 -4.81 5.44
CA TYR A 50 -2.94 -6.21 5.80
C TYR A 50 -3.86 -7.08 4.95
N LEU A 51 -3.31 -8.13 4.37
CA LEU A 51 -4.04 -9.12 3.57
C LEU A 51 -3.70 -10.52 4.08
N PRO A 52 -4.65 -11.46 4.08
CA PRO A 52 -4.35 -12.85 4.43
C PRO A 52 -3.41 -13.46 3.37
N ASP A 53 -2.37 -14.17 3.80
CA ASP A 53 -1.39 -14.82 2.92
C ASP A 53 -1.97 -16.12 2.34
N THR A 54 -2.89 -15.92 1.41
CA THR A 54 -3.60 -16.94 0.63
C THR A 54 -3.41 -16.64 -0.85
N GLU A 55 -3.66 -17.58 -1.75
CA GLU A 55 -3.55 -17.33 -3.19
C GLU A 55 -4.38 -16.12 -3.65
N LYS A 56 -5.58 -15.95 -3.09
CA LYS A 56 -6.44 -14.79 -3.35
C LYS A 56 -5.83 -13.51 -2.78
N GLY A 57 -5.33 -13.54 -1.54
CA GLY A 57 -4.71 -12.38 -0.91
C GLY A 57 -3.43 -11.94 -1.61
N GLN A 58 -2.62 -12.87 -2.12
CA GLN A 58 -1.45 -12.57 -2.94
C GLN A 58 -1.85 -11.86 -4.23
N LYS A 59 -2.83 -12.40 -4.98
CA LYS A 59 -3.37 -11.74 -6.19
C LYS A 59 -3.84 -10.33 -5.91
N VAL A 60 -4.61 -10.13 -4.83
CA VAL A 60 -5.06 -8.80 -4.40
C VAL A 60 -3.88 -7.91 -4.04
N GLY A 61 -2.87 -8.40 -3.32
CA GLY A 61 -1.68 -7.64 -2.94
C GLY A 61 -0.91 -7.07 -4.14
N TYR A 62 -0.68 -7.87 -5.19
CA TYR A 62 -0.05 -7.40 -6.43
C TYR A 62 -0.85 -6.30 -7.11
N VAL A 63 -2.17 -6.46 -7.13
CA VAL A 63 -3.10 -5.50 -7.73
C VAL A 63 -3.13 -4.20 -6.92
N THR A 64 -3.29 -4.27 -5.60
CA THR A 64 -3.24 -3.13 -4.68
C THR A 64 -1.92 -2.38 -4.79
N THR A 65 -0.79 -3.10 -4.88
CA THR A 65 0.54 -2.52 -5.05
C THR A 65 0.65 -1.74 -6.37
N SER A 66 0.19 -2.34 -7.46
CA SER A 66 0.18 -1.71 -8.78
C SER A 66 -0.73 -0.47 -8.82
N TYR A 67 -1.91 -0.54 -8.23
CA TYR A 67 -2.83 0.60 -8.16
C TYR A 67 -2.29 1.72 -7.26
N LEU A 68 -1.67 1.42 -6.12
CA LEU A 68 -1.05 2.44 -5.27
C LEU A 68 0.09 3.16 -5.98
N LEU A 69 0.93 2.42 -6.71
CA LEU A 69 1.99 3.01 -7.54
C LEU A 69 1.39 3.93 -8.62
N CYS A 70 0.29 3.51 -9.25
CA CYS A 70 -0.42 4.28 -10.26
C CYS A 70 -1.07 5.55 -9.67
N PHE A 71 -1.76 5.44 -8.54
CA PHE A 71 -2.39 6.56 -7.82
C PHE A 71 -1.37 7.62 -7.36
N VAL A 72 -0.16 7.18 -6.99
CA VAL A 72 0.93 8.10 -6.64
C VAL A 72 1.49 8.80 -7.89
N SER A 73 1.38 8.17 -9.06
CA SER A 73 1.74 8.76 -10.34
C SER A 73 0.66 9.72 -10.89
N GLU A 74 -0.62 9.50 -10.57
CA GLU A 74 -1.75 10.31 -11.02
C GLU A 74 -2.35 11.17 -9.88
N PRO A 75 -2.06 12.50 -9.83
CA PRO A 75 -2.48 13.41 -8.76
C PRO A 75 -3.99 13.60 -8.51
N THR A 76 -4.84 12.94 -9.27
CA THR A 76 -6.24 13.34 -9.46
C THR A 76 -7.19 12.74 -8.43
N LEU A 77 -6.75 11.77 -7.63
CA LEU A 77 -7.64 11.02 -6.75
C LEU A 77 -7.14 11.07 -5.30
N VAL A 78 -7.27 12.27 -4.72
CA VAL A 78 -7.29 12.46 -3.27
C VAL A 78 -8.75 12.65 -2.90
N ILE A 79 -9.38 11.58 -2.42
CA ILE A 79 -10.69 11.60 -1.75
C ILE A 79 -10.51 12.20 -0.37
#